data_AF-A0A178MQE6-F1
#
_entry.id   AF-A0A178MQE6-F1
#
_cell.length_a   1.000
_cell.length_b   1.000
_cell.length_c   1.000
_cell.angle_alpha   90.00
_cell.angle_beta   90.00
_cell.angle_gamma   90.00
#
_symmetry.space_group_name_H-M   'P 1'
#
loop_
_entity.id
_entity.type
_entity.pdbx_description
1 polymer ?
#
loop_
_entity_poly.entity_id
_entity_poly.type
_entity_poly.pdbx_seq_one_letter_code
_entity_poly.pdbx_strand_id
1 'polypeptide(L)'
;MDKIKKTVIMKAVLAACLLLLAGCALPPPDQPAHFVRMGRFVGLVANCGCSDITPDRMRADYAQTLGGRYSAAEITAMKGYVDLAASEQWQNRSLVCAEVCSQACMVQSVVEPLGGRRVAAVGCLVNERDLHLTDGSQLDQPGSGRD
;
A
#
# COMPACT_ATOMS: atom_id res chain seq x y z
N MET A 1 -40.13 35.39 -27.09
CA MET A 1 -39.11 34.34 -27.29
C MET A 1 -37.92 34.46 -26.32
N ASP A 2 -37.60 35.64 -25.78
CA ASP A 2 -36.49 35.84 -24.82
C ASP A 2 -36.60 35.14 -23.46
N LYS A 3 -37.80 35.06 -22.87
CA LYS A 3 -37.99 34.44 -21.54
C LYS A 3 -37.62 32.96 -21.53
N ILE A 4 -37.92 32.23 -22.61
CA ILE A 4 -37.70 30.79 -22.73
C ILE A 4 -36.20 30.48 -22.82
N LYS A 5 -35.42 31.28 -23.58
CA LYS A 5 -33.96 31.12 -23.66
C LYS A 5 -33.27 31.32 -22.31
N LYS A 6 -33.68 32.33 -21.52
CA LYS A 6 -33.10 32.60 -20.20
C LYS A 6 -33.34 31.46 -19.20
N THR A 7 -34.53 30.86 -19.23
CA THR A 7 -34.85 29.72 -18.36
C THR A 7 -34.05 28.46 -18.71
N VAL A 8 -33.78 28.22 -19.99
CA VAL A 8 -32.97 27.07 -20.44
C VAL A 8 -31.50 27.23 -20.04
N ILE A 9 -30.94 28.44 -20.22
CA ILE A 9 -29.55 28.74 -19.84
C ILE A 9 -29.35 28.61 -18.32
N MET A 10 -30.28 29.12 -17.51
CA MET A 10 -30.18 29.03 -16.05
C MET A 10 -30.23 27.58 -15.55
N LYS A 11 -31.06 26.72 -16.17
CA LYS A 11 -31.12 25.29 -15.85
C LYS A 11 -29.84 24.54 -16.24
N ALA A 12 -29.23 24.90 -17.37
CA ALA A 12 -27.97 24.30 -17.82
C ALA A 12 -26.79 24.66 -16.90
N VAL A 13 -26.71 25.91 -16.44
CA VAL A 13 -25.68 26.36 -15.50
C VAL A 13 -25.83 25.66 -14.14
N LEU A 14 -27.07 25.50 -13.65
CA LEU A 14 -27.32 24.80 -12.38
C LEU A 14 -26.90 23.32 -12.45
N ALA A 15 -27.20 22.65 -13.57
CA ALA A 15 -26.82 21.26 -13.79
C ALA A 15 -25.29 21.08 -13.88
N ALA A 16 -24.59 22.01 -14.53
CA ALA A 16 -23.13 22.00 -14.60
C ALA A 16 -22.47 22.22 -13.22
N CYS A 17 -23.02 23.13 -12.41
CA CYS A 17 -22.55 23.35 -11.04
C CYS A 17 -22.78 22.12 -10.13
N LEU A 18 -23.90 21.42 -10.28
CA LEU A 18 -24.19 20.20 -9.52
C LEU A 18 -23.25 19.04 -9.87
N LEU A 19 -22.84 18.92 -11.14
CA LEU A 19 -21.86 17.91 -11.57
C LEU A 19 -20.44 18.21 -11.05
N LEU A 20 -20.06 19.49 -10.98
CA LEU A 20 -18.78 19.92 -10.41
C LEU A 20 -18.72 19.68 -8.89
N LEU A 21 -19.83 19.87 -8.18
CA LEU A 21 -19.94 19.61 -6.75
C LEU A 21 -19.95 18.10 -6.43
N ALA A 22 -20.49 17.26 -7.32
CA ALA A 22 -20.47 15.81 -7.18
C ALA A 22 -19.06 15.21 -7.33
N GLY A 23 -18.16 15.87 -8.07
CA GLY A 23 -16.75 15.46 -8.22
C GLY A 23 -15.92 15.62 -6.94
N CYS A 24 -16.36 16.44 -5.98
CA CYS A 24 -15.68 16.64 -4.70
C CYS A 24 -16.16 15.69 -3.58
N ALA A 25 -17.13 14.83 -3.86
CA ALA A 25 -17.76 13.92 -2.88
C ALA A 25 -17.43 12.44 -3.12
N LEU A 26 -16.72 12.11 -4.20
CA LEU A 26 -16.23 10.76 -4.42
C LEU A 26 -14.94 10.57 -3.62
N PRO A 27 -14.79 9.49 -2.84
CA PRO A 27 -13.51 9.18 -2.21
C PRO A 27 -12.43 9.13 -3.29
N PRO A 28 -11.22 9.65 -3.01
CA PRO A 28 -10.14 9.61 -3.98
C PRO A 28 -9.98 8.19 -4.51
N PRO A 29 -9.71 8.02 -5.82
CA PRO A 29 -9.55 6.70 -6.41
C PRO A 29 -8.49 5.93 -5.61
N ASP A 30 -8.70 4.62 -5.44
CA ASP A 30 -7.78 3.73 -4.73
C ASP A 30 -6.44 3.69 -5.48
N GLN A 31 -5.59 4.65 -5.16
CA GLN A 31 -4.26 4.79 -5.75
C GLN A 31 -3.33 3.76 -5.14
N PRO A 32 -2.42 3.15 -5.93
CA PRO A 32 -1.40 2.27 -5.38
C PRO A 32 -0.68 2.94 -4.21
N ALA A 33 -0.32 2.16 -3.19
CA ALA A 33 0.47 2.67 -2.08
C ALA A 33 1.77 3.28 -2.60
N HIS A 34 2.23 4.37 -1.97
CA HIS A 34 3.49 5.01 -2.33
C HIS A 34 4.64 3.98 -2.27
N PHE A 35 5.60 4.06 -3.19
CA PHE A 35 6.60 3.00 -3.38
C PHE A 35 7.38 2.65 -2.10
N VAL A 36 7.60 3.64 -1.23
CA VAL A 36 8.21 3.46 0.10
C VAL A 36 7.39 2.52 0.98
N ARG A 37 6.09 2.78 1.09
CA ARG A 37 5.17 2.01 1.94
C ARG A 37 4.92 0.63 1.35
N MET A 38 4.76 0.54 0.03
CA MET A 38 4.66 -0.73 -0.68
C MET A 38 5.91 -1.59 -0.45
N GLY A 39 7.11 -1.02 -0.61
CA GLY A 39 8.36 -1.73 -0.37
C GLY A 39 8.49 -2.23 1.05
N ARG A 40 8.16 -1.38 2.04
CA ARG A 40 8.12 -1.80 3.46
C ARG A 40 7.14 -2.94 3.66
N PHE A 41 5.90 -2.82 3.19
CA PHE A 41 4.89 -3.88 3.32
C PHE A 41 5.36 -5.21 2.72
N VAL A 42 5.89 -5.20 1.50
CA VAL A 42 6.40 -6.40 0.81
C VAL A 42 7.51 -7.09 1.61
N GLY A 43 8.48 -6.33 2.13
CA GLY A 43 9.54 -6.89 2.98
C GLY A 43 9.00 -7.44 4.31
N LEU A 44 8.04 -6.75 4.94
CA LEU A 44 7.40 -7.18 6.18
C LEU A 44 6.61 -8.48 6.01
N VAL A 45 5.89 -8.66 4.90
CA VAL A 45 5.13 -9.91 4.61
C VAL A 45 6.03 -11.14 4.74
N ALA A 46 7.26 -11.08 4.21
CA ALA A 46 8.23 -12.15 4.31
C ALA A 46 8.89 -12.24 5.70
N ASN A 47 9.27 -11.10 6.29
CA ASN A 47 9.92 -11.08 7.62
C ASN A 47 8.99 -11.57 8.74
N CYS A 48 7.70 -11.30 8.62
CA CYS A 48 6.68 -11.73 9.56
C CYS A 48 6.15 -13.14 9.30
N GLY A 49 6.55 -13.78 8.20
CA GLY A 49 6.11 -15.14 7.86
C GLY A 49 4.61 -15.24 7.61
N CYS A 50 4.00 -14.21 6.99
CA CYS A 50 2.57 -14.24 6.67
C CYS A 50 2.21 -15.31 5.61
N SER A 51 3.22 -15.88 4.94
CA SER A 51 3.16 -17.03 4.05
C SER A 51 4.51 -17.78 4.12
N ASP A 52 4.74 -18.76 3.24
CA ASP A 52 6.02 -19.49 3.13
C ASP A 52 7.07 -18.83 2.24
N ILE A 53 6.83 -17.60 1.78
CA ILE A 53 7.83 -16.80 1.07
C ILE A 53 8.90 -16.33 2.05
N THR A 54 10.13 -16.78 1.83
CA THR A 54 11.28 -16.37 2.64
C THR A 54 11.70 -14.92 2.34
N PRO A 55 12.36 -14.23 3.28
CA PRO A 55 12.94 -12.90 3.03
C PRO A 55 13.86 -12.85 1.82
N ASP A 56 14.66 -13.90 1.58
CA ASP A 56 15.61 -13.94 0.45
C ASP A 56 14.89 -14.08 -0.88
N ARG A 57 13.86 -14.94 -0.95
CA ARG A 57 13.00 -15.06 -2.14
C ARG A 57 12.31 -13.73 -2.42
N MET A 58 11.81 -13.07 -1.37
CA MET A 58 11.15 -11.77 -1.50
C MET A 58 12.11 -10.72 -2.05
N ARG A 59 13.33 -10.62 -1.51
CA ARG A 59 14.34 -9.65 -1.99
C ARG A 59 14.75 -9.88 -3.46
N ALA A 60 14.82 -11.13 -3.90
CA ALA A 60 15.18 -11.48 -5.26
C ALA A 60 14.06 -11.12 -6.27
N ASP A 61 12.81 -11.37 -5.90
CA ASP A 61 11.69 -11.37 -6.84
C ASP A 61 10.57 -10.36 -6.54
N TYR A 62 10.78 -9.42 -5.60
CA TYR A 62 9.75 -8.46 -5.16
C TYR A 62 9.05 -7.73 -6.31
N ALA A 63 9.75 -7.44 -7.41
CA ALA A 63 9.18 -6.74 -8.57
C ALA A 63 7.98 -7.50 -9.18
N GLN A 64 7.92 -8.83 -9.06
CA GLN A 64 6.81 -9.66 -9.53
C GLN A 64 5.51 -9.37 -8.74
N THR A 65 5.62 -8.90 -7.50
CA THR A 65 4.48 -8.59 -6.62
C THR A 65 3.76 -7.29 -6.98
N LEU A 66 4.40 -6.44 -7.79
CA LEU A 66 3.97 -5.05 -8.02
C LEU A 66 2.89 -4.92 -9.10
N GLY A 67 2.72 -5.96 -9.94
CA GLY A 67 1.68 -6.01 -10.98
C GLY A 67 1.76 -4.87 -12.00
N GLY A 68 2.97 -4.36 -12.29
CA GLY A 68 3.20 -3.32 -13.30
C GLY A 68 2.70 -1.91 -12.95
N ARG A 69 2.35 -1.65 -11.68
CA ARG A 69 1.76 -0.37 -11.24
C ARG A 69 2.76 0.75 -10.97
N TYR A 70 4.04 0.44 -10.98
CA TYR A 70 5.13 1.34 -10.64
C TYR A 70 6.08 1.48 -11.83
N SER A 71 6.63 2.66 -12.02
CA SER A 71 7.70 2.92 -12.99
C SER A 71 8.98 2.16 -12.62
N ALA A 72 9.88 1.96 -13.59
CA ALA A 72 11.16 1.30 -13.33
C ALA A 72 12.01 2.03 -12.27
N ALA A 73 11.93 3.36 -12.22
CA ALA A 73 12.61 4.18 -11.24
C ALA A 73 12.05 3.94 -9.82
N GLU A 74 10.73 3.88 -9.68
CA GLU A 74 10.08 3.57 -8.39
C GLU A 74 10.36 2.14 -7.94
N ILE A 75 10.35 1.17 -8.86
CA ILE A 75 10.72 -0.22 -8.55
C ILE A 75 12.15 -0.26 -8.02
N THR A 76 13.08 0.46 -8.66
CA THR A 76 14.48 0.54 -8.22
C THR A 76 14.60 1.18 -6.84
N ALA A 77 13.92 2.31 -6.60
CA ALA A 77 13.91 2.99 -5.31
C ALA A 77 13.25 2.16 -4.20
N MET A 78 12.25 1.33 -4.54
CA MET A 78 11.53 0.45 -3.62
C MET A 78 12.44 -0.62 -3.00
N LYS A 79 13.50 -1.04 -3.71
CA LYS A 79 14.40 -2.12 -3.27
C LYS A 79 14.95 -1.89 -1.87
N GLY A 80 15.41 -0.68 -1.56
CA GLY A 80 15.96 -0.37 -0.24
C GLY A 80 14.96 -0.57 0.90
N TYR A 81 13.68 -0.27 0.66
CA TYR A 81 12.61 -0.45 1.64
C TYR A 81 12.21 -1.91 1.80
N VAL A 82 12.23 -2.71 0.72
CA VAL A 82 12.05 -4.17 0.80
C VAL A 82 13.19 -4.79 1.60
N ASP A 83 14.43 -4.45 1.27
CA ASP A 83 15.61 -5.01 1.93
C ASP A 83 15.65 -4.68 3.42
N LEU A 84 15.38 -3.41 3.78
CA LEU A 84 15.29 -2.97 5.16
C LEU A 84 14.21 -3.77 5.91
N ALA A 85 12.95 -3.69 5.46
CA ALA A 85 11.83 -4.35 6.12
C ALA A 85 11.96 -5.87 6.23
N ALA A 86 12.58 -6.52 5.25
CA ALA A 86 12.85 -7.95 5.24
C ALA A 86 13.97 -8.38 6.21
N SER A 87 14.63 -7.45 6.89
CA SER A 87 15.70 -7.71 7.88
C SER A 87 15.50 -7.03 9.23
N GLU A 88 14.56 -6.08 9.32
CA GLU A 88 14.32 -5.32 10.54
C GLU A 88 13.96 -6.22 11.75
N GLN A 89 14.40 -5.80 12.93
CA GLN A 89 14.08 -6.40 14.22
C GLN A 89 13.61 -5.31 15.19
N TRP A 90 12.56 -5.59 15.95
CA TRP A 90 11.94 -4.64 16.87
C TRP A 90 11.49 -5.33 18.16
N GLN A 91 11.32 -4.55 19.22
CA GLN A 91 10.73 -5.07 20.47
C GLN A 91 9.24 -5.45 20.28
N ASN A 92 8.48 -4.62 19.55
CA ASN A 92 7.06 -4.82 19.29
C ASN A 92 6.77 -5.71 18.06
N ARG A 93 7.70 -6.61 17.68
CA ARG A 93 7.58 -7.43 16.47
C ARG A 93 6.28 -8.21 16.37
N SER A 94 5.77 -8.74 17.48
CA SER A 94 4.49 -9.46 17.52
C SER A 94 3.32 -8.60 17.06
N LEU A 95 3.27 -7.32 17.48
CA LEU A 95 2.22 -6.37 17.08
C LEU A 95 2.34 -6.00 15.61
N VAL A 96 3.55 -5.65 15.15
CA VAL A 96 3.81 -5.34 13.74
C VAL A 96 3.40 -6.50 12.84
N CYS A 97 3.80 -7.72 13.18
CA CYS A 97 3.48 -8.89 12.38
C CYS A 97 2.01 -9.29 12.44
N ALA A 98 1.35 -9.13 13.58
CA ALA A 98 -0.10 -9.34 13.66
C ALA A 98 -0.85 -8.38 12.72
N GLU A 99 -0.49 -7.10 12.71
CA GLU A 99 -1.11 -6.11 11.82
C GLU A 99 -0.85 -6.43 10.34
N VAL A 100 0.42 -6.65 9.96
CA VAL A 100 0.78 -6.97 8.56
C VAL A 100 0.04 -8.22 8.08
N CYS A 101 0.07 -9.31 8.85
CA CYS A 101 -0.55 -10.57 8.42
C CYS A 101 -2.09 -10.53 8.47
N SER A 102 -2.70 -9.62 9.25
CA SER A 102 -4.16 -9.44 9.27
C SER A 102 -4.72 -8.74 8.02
N GLN A 103 -3.89 -8.06 7.24
CA GLN A 103 -4.27 -7.43 5.97
C GLN A 103 -4.36 -8.46 4.83
N ALA A 104 -5.15 -9.52 5.04
CA ALA A 104 -5.11 -10.77 4.27
C ALA A 104 -5.21 -10.61 2.75
N CYS A 105 -6.07 -9.71 2.24
CA CYS A 105 -6.19 -9.52 0.79
C CYS A 105 -4.95 -8.86 0.17
N MET A 106 -4.27 -7.97 0.91
CA MET A 106 -3.03 -7.32 0.47
C MET A 106 -1.85 -8.30 0.59
N VAL A 107 -1.82 -9.11 1.64
CA VAL A 107 -0.84 -10.20 1.75
C VAL A 107 -0.99 -11.16 0.58
N GLN A 108 -2.22 -11.56 0.25
CA GLN A 108 -2.49 -12.46 -0.88
C GLN A 108 -1.95 -11.88 -2.20
N SER A 109 -2.15 -10.58 -2.47
CA SER A 109 -1.67 -9.96 -3.71
C SER A 109 -0.15 -9.87 -3.81
N VAL A 110 0.57 -9.94 -2.68
CA VAL A 110 2.03 -10.01 -2.64
C VAL A 110 2.54 -11.45 -2.81
N VAL A 111 1.92 -12.42 -2.15
CA VAL A 111 2.47 -13.80 -2.10
C VAL A 111 2.06 -14.65 -3.30
N GLU A 112 0.88 -14.41 -3.88
CA GLU A 112 0.36 -15.19 -5.00
C GLU A 112 1.23 -15.11 -6.26
N PRO A 113 1.72 -13.92 -6.69
CA PRO A 113 2.62 -13.82 -7.84
C PRO A 113 3.94 -14.59 -7.66
N LEU A 114 4.36 -14.81 -6.41
CA LEU A 114 5.58 -15.54 -6.08
C LEU A 114 5.35 -17.04 -5.91
N GLY A 115 4.11 -17.53 -6.08
CA GLY A 115 3.74 -18.93 -5.86
C GLY A 115 3.70 -19.33 -4.38
N GLY A 116 3.61 -18.36 -3.47
CA GLY A 116 3.51 -18.62 -2.04
C GLY A 116 2.18 -19.24 -1.64
N ARG A 117 2.15 -19.82 -0.44
CA ARG A 117 0.93 -20.36 0.17
C ARG A 117 -0.13 -19.28 0.24
N ARG A 118 -1.31 -19.62 -0.31
CA ARG A 118 -2.48 -18.76 -0.26
C ARG A 118 -2.87 -18.50 1.20
N VAL A 119 -3.12 -17.23 1.49
CA VAL A 119 -3.88 -16.85 2.68
C VAL A 119 -5.38 -16.96 2.32
N ALA A 120 -6.26 -17.11 3.31
CA ALA A 120 -7.69 -17.34 3.09
C ALA A 120 -8.44 -16.07 2.63
N ALA A 121 -7.96 -15.42 1.55
CA ALA A 121 -8.50 -14.21 0.96
C ALA A 121 -8.24 -14.18 -0.56
N VAL A 122 -8.98 -13.34 -1.28
CA VAL A 122 -8.70 -13.00 -2.68
C VAL A 122 -7.76 -11.79 -2.69
N GLY A 123 -6.79 -11.75 -3.61
CA GLY A 123 -5.86 -10.64 -3.73
C GLY A 123 -6.55 -9.31 -4.02
N CYS A 124 -6.18 -8.25 -3.30
CA CYS A 124 -6.67 -6.88 -3.50
C CYS A 124 -5.52 -5.92 -3.83
N LEU A 125 -5.84 -4.72 -4.31
CA LEU A 125 -4.86 -3.66 -4.49
C LEU A 125 -4.29 -3.23 -3.14
N VAL A 126 -2.97 -3.23 -3.00
CA VAL A 126 -2.29 -2.53 -1.91
C VAL A 126 -2.34 -1.05 -2.20
N ASN A 127 -3.23 -0.32 -1.51
CA ASN A 127 -3.50 1.09 -1.76
C ASN A 127 -3.10 1.95 -0.56
N GLU A 128 -2.90 3.24 -0.81
CA GLU A 128 -2.39 4.17 0.20
C GLU A 128 -3.34 4.37 1.39
N ARG A 129 -4.65 4.29 1.14
CA ARG A 129 -5.71 4.55 2.13
C ARG A 129 -5.82 3.42 3.14
N ASP A 130 -5.82 2.18 2.64
CA ASP A 130 -6.18 0.99 3.42
C ASP A 130 -4.93 0.24 3.92
N LEU A 131 -3.74 0.57 3.41
CA LEU A 131 -2.50 0.00 3.92
C LEU A 131 -2.24 0.54 5.32
N HIS A 132 -2.06 -0.35 6.29
CA HIS A 132 -1.69 -0.01 7.66
C HIS A 132 -0.31 -0.59 7.97
N LEU A 133 0.57 0.24 8.55
CA LEU A 133 1.95 -0.14 8.82
C LEU A 133 2.40 0.47 10.15
N THR A 134 2.27 -0.30 11.23
CA THR A 134 2.76 0.04 12.56
C THR A 134 4.28 0.20 12.52
N ASP A 135 4.78 1.24 13.17
CA ASP A 135 6.21 1.47 13.31
C ASP A 135 6.83 0.52 14.34
N GLY A 136 8.05 0.09 14.04
CA GLY A 136 8.82 -0.73 14.95
C GLY A 136 9.39 0.11 16.10
N SER A 137 9.22 -0.35 17.34
CA SER A 137 9.93 0.23 18.49
C SER A 137 11.33 -0.38 18.55
N GLN A 138 12.35 0.47 18.45
CA GLN A 138 13.73 0.00 18.47
C GLN A 138 14.04 -0.77 19.75
N LEU A 139 14.88 -1.79 19.63
CA LEU A 139 15.59 -2.33 20.77
C LEU A 139 16.46 -1.21 21.33
N ASP A 140 16.32 -0.85 22.61
CA ASP A 140 17.32 -0.02 23.28
C ASP A 140 18.69 -0.64 23.00
N GLN A 141 19.51 0.03 22.19
CA GLN A 141 20.89 -0.39 22.02
C GLN A 141 21.60 -0.08 23.35
N PRO A 142 22.13 -1.07 24.08
CA PRO A 142 23.02 -0.77 25.18
C PRO A 142 24.30 -0.17 24.58
N GLY A 143 24.38 1.16 24.52
CA GLY A 143 25.58 1.82 24.00
C GLY A 143 25.45 3.25 23.47
N SER A 144 24.25 3.80 23.24
CA SER A 144 24.11 5.22 22.85
C SER A 144 24.16 6.15 24.07
N GLY A 145 25.22 6.04 24.87
CA GLY A 145 25.66 7.12 25.74
C GLY A 145 26.15 8.26 24.87
N ARG A 146 25.47 9.40 24.94
CA ARG A 146 25.97 10.67 24.41
C ARG A 146 27.17 11.07 25.26
N ASP A 147 28.32 11.22 24.61
CA ASP A 147 29.32 12.23 24.98
C ASP A 147 29.18 13.41 24.00
#